data_AF-A0A924FDB1-F1
#
_entry.id   AF-A0A924FDB1-F1
#
_cell.length_a   1.000
_cell.length_b   1.000
_cell.length_c   1.000
_cell.angle_alpha   90.00
_cell.angle_beta   90.00
_cell.angle_gamma   90.00
#
_symmetry.space_group_name_H-M   'P 1'
#
loop_
_entity.id
_entity.type
_entity.pdbx_description
1 polymer ?
#
loop_
_entity_poly.entity_id
_entity_poly.type
_entity_poly.pdbx_seq_one_letter_code
_entity_poly.pdbx_strand_id
1 'polypeptide(L)'
;MPLTTRFIDPFTDYGFKRLFGTEANKELLIAFLNLFLPQKHQITELRYARNEFSGLNEMDRKAVFDLYCIAQNGDRFIVELQQARQVFFKDRSVFYSSYPIQEQGQVGRWNFELQSVYMIAVLDFILTDNADVVSTVQLKDQHNQVFYDKLTYIYMEMPKFTKTEDQLETQSDKWLYILKYLPHLYERPDWIQERILNNLFDAAEVANLSRSERSHYEESLRTYRDLENTLSYSEEKGLRRGMEKGMEKGMEKGQRDQQLATARKALEAGLSTAITATLTGLSEKEIRDLMND
;
A
#
# COMPACT_ATOMS: atom_id res chain seq x y z
N MET A 1 28.94 -0.66 -0.18
CA MET A 1 29.19 0.31 0.91
C MET A 1 28.82 -0.37 2.22
N PRO A 2 29.53 -0.12 3.34
CA PRO A 2 29.11 -0.66 4.62
C PRO A 2 27.71 -0.14 4.99
N LEU A 3 26.91 -0.96 5.67
CA LEU A 3 25.66 -0.54 6.30
C LEU A 3 25.94 0.67 7.21
N THR A 4 25.29 1.80 6.92
CA THR A 4 25.39 3.04 7.71
C THR A 4 24.29 3.15 8.76
N THR A 5 23.29 2.26 8.72
CA THR A 5 22.16 2.23 9.64
C THR A 5 22.46 1.34 10.84
N ARG A 6 22.00 1.78 12.02
CA ARG A 6 22.14 1.02 13.26
C ARG A 6 21.10 -0.10 13.36
N PHE A 7 19.88 0.20 12.95
CA PHE A 7 18.76 -0.74 12.96
C PHE A 7 18.40 -1.19 11.54
N ILE A 8 17.84 -2.39 11.45
CA ILE A 8 17.29 -2.94 10.21
C ILE A 8 16.06 -2.14 9.77
N ASP A 9 15.80 -2.15 8.48
CA ASP A 9 14.64 -1.52 7.87
C ASP A 9 13.46 -2.52 7.85
N PRO A 10 12.35 -2.25 8.59
CA PRO A 10 11.19 -3.14 8.62
C PRO A 10 10.51 -3.32 7.26
N PHE A 11 10.70 -2.41 6.31
CA PHE A 11 10.11 -2.49 4.98
C PHE A 11 10.90 -3.37 4.02
N THR A 12 12.00 -3.97 4.46
CA THR A 12 12.68 -5.03 3.70
C THR A 12 12.08 -6.40 4.04
N ASP A 13 12.07 -7.33 3.09
CA ASP A 13 11.59 -8.71 3.32
C ASP A 13 12.32 -9.37 4.51
N TYR A 14 13.64 -9.19 4.57
CA TYR A 14 14.45 -9.68 5.68
C TYR A 14 14.08 -8.99 7.00
N GLY A 15 13.97 -7.66 7.00
CA GLY A 15 13.67 -6.89 8.20
C GLY A 15 12.32 -7.24 8.80
N PHE A 16 11.29 -7.33 7.96
CA PHE A 16 9.96 -7.75 8.36
C PHE A 16 9.94 -9.15 8.98
N LYS A 17 10.53 -10.13 8.29
CA LYS A 17 10.59 -11.52 8.78
C LYS A 17 11.48 -11.66 10.00
N ARG A 18 12.53 -10.85 10.13
CA ARG A 18 13.35 -10.81 11.35
C ARG A 18 12.52 -10.36 12.54
N LEU A 19 11.79 -9.26 12.42
CA LEU A 19 11.00 -8.68 13.52
C LEU A 19 9.75 -9.51 13.85
N PHE A 20 9.08 -10.06 12.84
CA PHE A 20 7.76 -10.64 13.02
C PHE A 20 7.60 -12.10 12.58
N GLY A 21 8.61 -12.68 11.92
CA GLY A 21 8.54 -14.02 11.33
C GLY A 21 9.35 -15.09 12.04
N THR A 22 10.00 -14.77 13.17
CA THR A 22 10.79 -15.75 13.93
C THR A 22 10.05 -16.18 15.19
N GLU A 23 10.31 -17.41 15.64
CA GLU A 23 9.77 -17.93 16.90
C GLU A 23 10.24 -17.11 18.10
N ALA A 24 11.50 -16.65 18.10
CA ALA A 24 12.06 -15.81 19.16
C ALA A 24 11.34 -14.45 19.29
N ASN A 25 10.86 -13.90 18.17
CA ASN A 25 10.20 -12.59 18.14
C ASN A 25 8.68 -12.68 18.02
N LYS A 26 8.10 -13.85 18.24
CA LYS A 26 6.64 -14.07 18.14
C LYS A 26 5.83 -13.13 19.05
N GLU A 27 6.34 -12.80 20.23
CA GLU A 27 5.70 -11.82 21.12
C GLU A 27 5.58 -10.44 20.47
N LEU A 28 6.53 -10.04 19.61
CA LEU A 28 6.47 -8.77 18.88
C LEU A 28 5.31 -8.75 17.91
N LEU A 29 5.11 -9.84 17.15
CA LEU A 29 3.98 -9.96 16.24
C LEU A 29 2.66 -9.92 16.99
N ILE A 30 2.52 -10.70 18.07
CA ILE A 30 1.30 -10.72 18.89
C ILE A 30 1.00 -9.32 19.43
N ALA A 31 1.99 -8.64 20.00
CA ALA A 31 1.83 -7.29 20.53
C ALA A 31 1.40 -6.30 19.44
N PHE A 32 2.04 -6.35 18.27
CA PHE A 32 1.71 -5.49 17.14
C PHE A 32 0.28 -5.73 16.63
N LEU A 33 -0.11 -6.98 16.39
CA LEU A 33 -1.44 -7.32 15.89
C LEU A 33 -2.54 -6.88 16.86
N ASN A 34 -2.33 -7.12 18.16
CA ASN A 34 -3.29 -6.78 19.21
C ASN A 34 -3.60 -5.27 19.32
N LEU A 35 -2.75 -4.39 18.78
CA LEU A 35 -3.05 -2.95 18.71
C LEU A 35 -4.19 -2.62 17.75
N PHE A 36 -4.38 -3.45 16.73
CA PHE A 36 -5.33 -3.21 15.64
C PHE A 36 -6.51 -4.19 15.63
N LEU A 37 -6.49 -5.19 16.52
CA LEU A 37 -7.55 -6.18 16.64
C LEU A 37 -8.59 -5.78 17.69
N PRO A 38 -9.88 -6.11 17.47
CA PRO A 38 -10.92 -5.88 18.47
C PRO A 38 -10.69 -6.74 19.72
N GLN A 39 -11.21 -6.29 20.86
CA GLN A 39 -11.01 -6.96 22.16
C GLN A 39 -11.37 -8.46 22.14
N LYS A 40 -12.41 -8.84 21.39
CA LYS A 40 -12.86 -10.23 21.28
C LYS A 40 -11.89 -11.17 20.54
N HIS A 41 -10.96 -10.64 19.75
CA HIS A 41 -10.01 -11.42 18.95
C HIS A 41 -8.55 -11.13 19.34
N GLN A 42 -8.33 -10.67 20.57
CA GLN A 42 -6.99 -10.49 21.11
C GLN A 42 -6.26 -11.84 21.16
N ILE A 43 -5.05 -11.84 20.63
CA ILE A 43 -4.22 -13.02 20.49
C ILE A 43 -3.44 -13.22 21.80
N THR A 44 -3.61 -14.39 22.41
CA THR A 44 -2.78 -14.82 23.55
C THR A 44 -1.60 -15.67 23.08
N GLU A 45 -1.86 -16.58 22.14
CA GLU A 45 -0.88 -17.47 21.55
C GLU A 45 -1.13 -17.62 20.05
N LEU A 46 -0.03 -17.77 19.30
CA LEU A 46 -0.01 -17.81 17.86
C LEU A 46 1.00 -18.86 17.36
N ARG A 47 0.65 -19.58 16.30
CA ARG A 47 1.58 -20.44 15.57
C ARG A 47 1.73 -19.98 14.13
N TYR A 48 2.96 -19.98 13.62
CA TYR A 48 3.17 -19.83 12.18
C TYR A 48 2.68 -21.09 11.46
N ALA A 49 1.95 -20.89 10.37
CA ALA A 49 1.45 -21.93 9.50
C ALA A 49 2.16 -21.84 8.14
N ARG A 50 1.93 -22.85 7.28
CA ARG A 50 2.51 -22.87 5.93
C ARG A 50 2.02 -21.65 5.16
N ASN A 51 2.94 -20.85 4.65
CA ASN A 51 2.64 -19.59 3.98
C ASN A 51 2.62 -19.71 2.44
N GLU A 52 2.95 -20.87 1.89
CA GLU A 52 2.85 -21.17 0.46
C GLU A 52 1.59 -21.99 0.17
N PHE A 53 0.71 -21.43 -0.67
CA PHE A 53 -0.50 -22.08 -1.16
C PHE A 53 -0.44 -22.17 -2.68
N SER A 54 -0.33 -23.41 -3.17
CA SER A 54 -0.56 -23.70 -4.60
C SER A 54 -2.05 -23.70 -4.88
N GLY A 55 -2.46 -23.28 -6.08
CA GLY A 55 -3.83 -23.55 -6.51
C GLY A 55 -4.08 -25.04 -6.75
N LEU A 56 -5.27 -25.37 -7.23
CA LEU A 56 -5.73 -26.75 -7.43
C LEU A 56 -4.91 -27.50 -8.48
N ASN A 57 -4.24 -26.78 -9.39
CA ASN A 57 -3.39 -27.34 -10.45
C ASN A 57 -1.93 -26.83 -10.34
N GLU A 58 -0.96 -27.57 -10.89
CA GLU A 58 0.47 -27.18 -10.96
C GLU A 58 0.72 -25.86 -11.72
N MET A 59 -0.24 -25.45 -12.57
CA MET A 59 -0.22 -24.21 -13.36
C MET A 59 -0.86 -23.01 -12.63
N ASP A 60 -1.52 -23.23 -11.49
CA ASP A 60 -2.23 -22.18 -10.79
C ASP A 60 -1.27 -21.23 -10.06
N ARG A 61 -1.66 -19.95 -10.01
CA ARG A 61 -0.86 -18.91 -9.37
C ARG A 61 -0.68 -19.26 -7.89
N LYS A 62 0.58 -19.38 -7.45
CA LYS A 62 0.90 -19.57 -6.03
C LYS A 62 0.57 -18.29 -5.26
N ALA A 63 -0.15 -18.42 -4.16
CA ALA A 63 -0.23 -17.39 -3.13
C ALA A 63 0.89 -17.66 -2.12
N VAL A 64 1.77 -16.68 -1.92
CA VAL A 64 2.85 -16.76 -0.94
C VAL A 64 2.64 -15.61 0.01
N PHE A 65 2.31 -15.94 1.25
CA PHE A 65 2.12 -14.95 2.31
C PHE A 65 3.46 -14.63 2.96
N ASP A 66 3.67 -13.37 3.35
CA ASP A 66 4.86 -13.03 4.13
C ASP A 66 4.82 -13.75 5.47
N LEU A 67 3.69 -13.63 6.18
CA LEU A 67 3.39 -14.38 7.39
C LEU A 67 1.96 -14.90 7.34
N TYR A 68 1.81 -16.16 7.74
CA TYR A 68 0.51 -16.76 7.96
C TYR A 68 0.48 -17.43 9.32
N CYS A 69 -0.54 -17.09 10.09
CA CYS A 69 -0.58 -17.43 11.50
C CYS A 69 -1.97 -17.88 11.91
N ILE A 70 -2.02 -18.78 12.89
CA ILE A 70 -3.27 -19.29 13.46
C ILE A 70 -3.20 -19.09 14.97
N ALA A 71 -4.18 -18.40 15.53
CA ALA A 71 -4.30 -18.20 16.97
C ALA A 71 -4.90 -19.43 17.66
N GLN A 72 -4.78 -19.49 18.98
CA GLN A 72 -5.29 -20.60 19.79
C GLN A 72 -6.81 -20.82 19.63
N ASN A 73 -7.57 -19.76 19.41
CA ASN A 73 -9.02 -19.83 19.18
C ASN A 73 -9.39 -20.29 17.75
N GLY A 74 -8.41 -20.48 16.87
CA GLY A 74 -8.60 -20.89 15.48
C GLY A 74 -8.72 -19.73 14.48
N ASP A 75 -8.69 -18.47 14.93
CA ASP A 75 -8.64 -17.32 14.04
C ASP A 75 -7.33 -17.31 13.22
N ARG A 76 -7.44 -16.86 11.98
CA ARG A 76 -6.36 -16.92 10.99
C ARG A 76 -5.93 -15.52 10.59
N PHE A 77 -4.63 -15.27 10.53
CA PHE A 77 -4.04 -13.98 10.25
C PHE A 77 -3.07 -14.11 9.09
N ILE A 78 -3.37 -13.44 7.99
CA ILE A 78 -2.42 -13.16 6.92
C ILE A 78 -1.82 -11.80 7.23
N VAL A 79 -0.50 -11.73 7.37
CA VAL A 79 0.23 -10.47 7.60
C VAL A 79 1.19 -10.24 6.45
N GLU A 80 1.03 -9.11 5.77
CA GLU A 80 1.68 -8.81 4.50
C GLU A 80 2.41 -7.48 4.57
N LEU A 81 3.58 -7.42 3.95
CA LEU A 81 4.33 -6.21 3.74
C LEU A 81 4.39 -5.92 2.23
N GLN A 82 3.97 -4.71 1.83
CA GLN A 82 3.90 -4.37 0.41
C GLN A 82 4.56 -3.02 0.13
N GLN A 83 5.70 -3.08 -0.54
CA GLN A 83 6.56 -1.94 -0.88
C GLN A 83 6.04 -1.13 -2.07
N ALA A 84 5.29 -1.74 -2.99
CA ALA A 84 4.87 -1.10 -4.23
C ALA A 84 3.39 -1.31 -4.52
N ARG A 85 2.74 -0.24 -5.02
CA ARG A 85 1.34 -0.28 -5.41
C ARG A 85 1.13 -1.21 -6.60
N GLN A 86 0.17 -2.11 -6.46
CA GLN A 86 -0.32 -2.96 -7.54
C GLN A 86 -1.76 -2.56 -7.90
N VAL A 87 -2.07 -2.50 -9.20
CA VAL A 87 -3.38 -2.06 -9.70
C VAL A 87 -4.53 -2.85 -9.06
N PHE A 88 -4.37 -4.17 -8.95
CA PHE A 88 -5.38 -5.10 -8.43
C PHE A 88 -5.06 -5.59 -7.01
N PHE A 89 -4.48 -4.73 -6.17
CA PHE A 89 -4.10 -5.12 -4.80
C PHE A 89 -5.31 -5.52 -3.93
N LYS A 90 -6.45 -4.85 -4.13
CA LYS A 90 -7.71 -5.20 -3.45
C LYS A 90 -8.20 -6.59 -3.87
N ASP A 91 -8.23 -6.87 -5.17
CA ASP A 91 -8.60 -8.18 -5.72
C ASP A 91 -7.68 -9.27 -5.19
N ARG A 92 -6.36 -9.00 -5.12
CA ARG A 92 -5.38 -9.93 -4.57
C ARG A 92 -5.62 -10.20 -3.09
N SER A 93 -5.96 -9.17 -2.30
CA SER A 93 -6.29 -9.33 -0.88
C SER A 93 -7.50 -10.24 -0.70
N VAL A 94 -8.56 -10.05 -1.50
CA VAL A 94 -9.75 -10.90 -1.47
C VAL A 94 -9.41 -12.34 -1.88
N PHE A 95 -8.67 -12.50 -2.98
CA PHE A 95 -8.22 -13.81 -3.46
C PHE A 95 -7.36 -14.54 -2.41
N TYR A 96 -6.42 -13.86 -1.77
CA TYR A 96 -5.55 -14.43 -0.74
C TYR A 96 -6.34 -14.86 0.50
N SER A 97 -7.31 -14.04 0.94
CA SER A 97 -8.18 -14.39 2.06
C SER A 97 -9.06 -15.63 1.80
N SER A 98 -9.25 -16.03 0.54
CA SER A 98 -10.01 -17.24 0.21
C SER A 98 -9.30 -18.54 0.62
N TYR A 99 -7.96 -18.57 0.66
CA TYR A 99 -7.21 -19.78 1.03
C TYR A 99 -7.43 -20.16 2.50
N PRO A 100 -7.25 -19.27 3.50
CA PRO A 100 -7.59 -19.57 4.89
C PRO A 100 -9.07 -19.90 5.11
N ILE A 101 -9.98 -19.39 4.28
CA ILE A 101 -11.41 -19.74 4.35
C ILE A 101 -11.61 -21.19 3.88
N GLN A 102 -11.05 -21.54 2.72
CA GLN A 102 -11.15 -22.89 2.16
C GLN A 102 -10.50 -23.96 3.06
N GLU A 103 -9.35 -23.63 3.68
CA GLU A 103 -8.61 -24.52 4.59
C GLU A 103 -9.41 -24.92 5.84
N GLN A 104 -10.48 -24.20 6.17
CA GLN A 104 -11.36 -24.52 7.31
C GLN A 104 -12.42 -25.56 6.98
N GLY A 105 -12.60 -25.91 5.70
CA GLY A 105 -13.57 -26.91 5.27
C GLY A 105 -13.30 -28.27 5.89
N GLN A 106 -14.34 -28.91 6.44
CA GLN A 106 -14.25 -30.23 7.05
C GLN A 106 -14.95 -31.28 6.18
N VAL A 107 -14.39 -32.48 6.09
CA VAL A 107 -15.00 -33.61 5.37
C VAL A 107 -16.14 -34.18 6.21
N GLY A 108 -17.27 -34.48 5.56
CA GLY A 108 -18.44 -35.08 6.22
C GLY A 108 -19.45 -34.02 6.68
N ARG A 109 -20.06 -34.22 7.86
CA ARG A 109 -21.08 -33.32 8.38
C ARG A 109 -20.42 -32.06 8.96
N TRP A 110 -20.49 -30.96 8.24
CA TRP A 110 -20.03 -29.64 8.68
C TRP A 110 -21.19 -28.64 8.71
N ASN A 111 -21.22 -27.78 9.72
CA ASN A 111 -22.24 -26.73 9.89
C ASN A 111 -21.90 -25.43 9.15
N PHE A 112 -20.79 -25.39 8.41
CA PHE A 112 -20.27 -24.22 7.69
C PHE A 112 -19.88 -23.04 8.60
N GLU A 113 -19.68 -23.30 9.90
CA GLU A 113 -19.19 -22.28 10.81
C GLU A 113 -17.69 -22.07 10.62
N LEU A 114 -17.32 -20.87 10.19
CA LEU A 114 -15.96 -20.42 10.01
C LEU A 114 -15.44 -19.71 11.28
N GLN A 115 -14.15 -19.81 11.53
CA GLN A 115 -13.36 -18.92 12.37
C GLN A 115 -13.00 -17.64 11.60
N SER A 116 -12.55 -16.61 12.32
CA SER A 116 -12.25 -15.33 11.69
C SER A 116 -10.98 -15.41 10.83
N VAL A 117 -10.97 -14.63 9.75
CA VAL A 117 -9.83 -14.42 8.88
C VAL A 117 -9.54 -12.93 8.81
N TYR A 118 -8.31 -12.59 9.20
CA TYR A 118 -7.76 -11.24 9.16
C TYR A 118 -6.70 -11.15 8.07
N MET A 119 -6.86 -10.20 7.15
CA MET A 119 -5.85 -9.83 6.18
C MET A 119 -5.27 -8.48 6.59
N ILE A 120 -4.05 -8.47 7.08
CA ILE A 120 -3.39 -7.31 7.69
C ILE A 120 -2.23 -6.93 6.79
N ALA A 121 -2.30 -5.79 6.13
CA ALA A 121 -1.28 -5.37 5.19
C ALA A 121 -0.65 -4.04 5.60
N VAL A 122 0.66 -4.06 5.80
CA VAL A 122 1.52 -2.89 5.98
C VAL A 122 1.95 -2.43 4.59
N LEU A 123 1.53 -1.24 4.20
CA LEU A 123 1.68 -0.72 2.84
C LEU A 123 2.63 0.49 2.85
N ASP A 124 3.61 0.46 1.98
CA ASP A 124 4.51 1.60 1.70
C ASP A 124 3.98 2.52 0.58
N PHE A 125 2.67 2.46 0.34
CA PHE A 125 2.00 3.26 -0.69
C PHE A 125 0.58 3.61 -0.24
N ILE A 126 0.01 4.63 -0.87
CA ILE A 126 -1.37 5.04 -0.66
C ILE A 126 -2.29 4.18 -1.54
N LEU A 127 -3.17 3.42 -0.90
CA LEU A 127 -4.20 2.58 -1.50
C LEU A 127 -5.54 3.31 -1.65
N THR A 128 -5.89 4.18 -0.70
CA THR A 128 -7.18 4.87 -0.65
C THR A 128 -7.01 6.37 -0.46
N ASP A 129 -7.98 7.16 -0.94
CA ASP A 129 -7.90 8.63 -0.89
C ASP A 129 -8.33 9.22 0.47
N ASN A 130 -8.67 8.39 1.46
CA ASN A 130 -8.98 8.87 2.81
C ASN A 130 -7.71 9.33 3.55
N ALA A 131 -7.89 10.05 4.66
CA ALA A 131 -6.78 10.51 5.50
C ALA A 131 -6.30 9.46 6.50
N ASP A 132 -7.01 8.34 6.65
CA ASP A 132 -6.76 7.36 7.70
C ASP A 132 -5.48 6.57 7.42
N VAL A 133 -4.58 6.54 8.40
CA VAL A 133 -3.37 5.71 8.34
C VAL A 133 -3.73 4.22 8.40
N VAL A 134 -4.71 3.86 9.24
CA VAL A 134 -5.20 2.50 9.40
C VAL A 134 -6.66 2.44 8.99
N SER A 135 -6.96 1.65 7.96
CA SER A 135 -8.31 1.43 7.47
C SER A 135 -8.76 -0.01 7.76
N THR A 136 -9.88 -0.17 8.47
CA THR A 136 -10.53 -1.47 8.68
C THR A 136 -11.71 -1.64 7.73
N VAL A 137 -11.72 -2.72 6.96
CA VAL A 137 -12.73 -3.00 5.93
C VAL A 137 -13.40 -4.34 6.19
N GLN A 138 -14.73 -4.38 6.07
CA GLN A 138 -15.58 -5.55 6.31
C GLN A 138 -16.72 -5.59 5.30
N LEU A 139 -17.38 -6.76 5.18
CA LEU A 139 -18.55 -6.94 4.33
C LEU A 139 -19.78 -6.27 4.99
N LYS A 140 -20.44 -5.39 4.23
CA LYS A 140 -21.58 -4.59 4.71
C LYS A 140 -22.77 -4.72 3.76
N ASP A 141 -23.96 -4.46 4.28
CA ASP A 141 -25.19 -4.32 3.49
C ASP A 141 -25.29 -2.94 2.81
N GLN A 142 -26.37 -2.71 2.06
CA GLN A 142 -26.62 -1.43 1.36
C GLN A 142 -26.85 -0.23 2.31
N HIS A 143 -27.00 -0.48 3.62
CA HIS A 143 -27.19 0.52 4.67
C HIS A 143 -25.94 0.71 5.52
N ASN A 144 -24.79 0.16 5.10
CA ASN A 144 -23.51 0.17 5.80
C ASN A 144 -23.49 -0.58 7.14
N GLN A 145 -24.45 -1.48 7.39
CA GLN A 145 -24.40 -2.38 8.54
C GLN A 145 -23.47 -3.56 8.25
N VAL A 146 -22.67 -3.96 9.24
CA VAL A 146 -21.76 -5.11 9.09
C VAL A 146 -22.59 -6.37 8.91
N PHE A 147 -22.48 -6.97 7.72
CA PHE A 147 -23.19 -8.19 7.37
C PHE A 147 -22.40 -9.43 7.80
N TYR A 148 -21.07 -9.39 7.73
CA TYR A 148 -20.19 -10.49 8.13
C TYR A 148 -18.91 -9.94 8.76
N ASP A 149 -18.68 -10.26 10.03
CA ASP A 149 -17.61 -9.69 10.86
C ASP A 149 -16.39 -10.61 11.04
N LYS A 150 -16.47 -11.85 10.53
CA LYS A 150 -15.39 -12.84 10.57
C LYS A 150 -14.40 -12.72 9.41
N LEU A 151 -14.64 -11.84 8.42
CA LEU A 151 -13.66 -11.52 7.37
C LEU A 151 -13.34 -10.04 7.44
N THR A 152 -12.13 -9.71 7.88
CA THR A 152 -11.71 -8.33 8.12
C THR A 152 -10.38 -8.04 7.44
N TYR A 153 -10.30 -6.91 6.75
CA TYR A 153 -9.08 -6.40 6.16
C TYR A 153 -8.60 -5.18 6.96
N ILE A 154 -7.33 -5.14 7.31
CA ILE A 154 -6.70 -4.01 8.00
C ILE A 154 -5.56 -3.54 7.11
N TYR A 155 -5.70 -2.36 6.53
CA TYR A 155 -4.69 -1.73 5.69
C TYR A 155 -4.00 -0.62 6.48
N MET A 156 -2.68 -0.71 6.64
CA MET A 156 -1.85 0.32 7.27
C MET A 156 -1.07 1.04 6.17
N GLU A 157 -1.53 2.22 5.77
CA GLU A 157 -0.94 3.04 4.70
C GLU A 157 0.14 3.96 5.30
N MET A 158 1.35 3.42 5.42
CA MET A 158 2.47 4.04 6.14
C MET A 158 2.93 5.41 5.59
N PRO A 159 2.80 5.72 4.29
CA PRO A 159 3.04 7.08 3.80
C PRO A 159 2.13 8.14 4.43
N LYS A 160 0.91 7.78 4.87
CA LYS A 160 -0.02 8.71 5.54
C LYS A 160 0.38 9.01 6.99
N PHE A 161 1.23 8.19 7.61
CA PHE A 161 1.67 8.45 8.98
C PHE A 161 2.71 9.58 9.01
N THR A 162 2.33 10.76 9.50
CA THR A 162 3.19 11.95 9.51
C THR A 162 3.51 12.48 10.90
N LYS A 163 3.09 11.76 11.95
CA LYS A 163 3.29 12.17 13.34
C LYS A 163 4.78 12.18 13.70
N THR A 164 5.21 13.22 14.41
CA THR A 164 6.52 13.34 15.04
C THR A 164 6.53 12.74 16.45
N GLU A 165 7.71 12.63 17.07
CA GLU A 165 7.86 12.01 18.42
C GLU A 165 7.00 12.68 19.49
N ASP A 166 6.84 13.99 19.43
CA ASP A 166 6.01 14.79 20.35
C ASP A 166 4.50 14.59 20.15
N GLN A 167 4.10 13.99 19.02
CA GLN A 167 2.70 13.77 18.64
C GLN A 167 2.24 12.32 18.89
N LEU A 168 3.09 11.49 19.51
CA LEU A 168 2.78 10.08 19.78
C LEU A 168 1.93 9.93 21.05
N GLU A 169 0.61 9.84 20.87
CA GLU A 169 -0.35 9.76 21.97
C GLU A 169 -0.69 8.32 22.36
N THR A 170 -0.73 7.42 21.37
CA THR A 170 -1.22 6.04 21.54
C THR A 170 -0.13 5.00 21.36
N GLN A 171 -0.38 3.77 21.84
CA GLN A 171 0.52 2.65 21.56
C GLN A 171 0.63 2.36 20.06
N SER A 172 -0.47 2.45 19.32
CA SER A 172 -0.45 2.36 17.86
C SER A 172 0.45 3.42 17.24
N ASP A 173 0.43 4.67 17.72
CA ASP A 173 1.30 5.72 17.19
C ASP A 173 2.78 5.37 17.39
N LYS A 174 3.16 4.90 18.58
CA LYS A 174 4.53 4.49 18.89
C LYS A 174 5.01 3.37 17.98
N TRP A 175 4.18 2.34 17.78
CA TRP A 175 4.52 1.21 16.91
C TRP A 175 4.63 1.63 15.43
N LEU A 176 3.69 2.45 14.93
CA LEU A 176 3.74 2.95 13.56
C LEU A 176 4.95 3.89 13.35
N TYR A 177 5.26 4.74 14.32
CA TYR A 177 6.46 5.58 14.32
C TYR A 177 7.72 4.73 14.24
N ILE A 178 7.85 3.74 15.12
CA ILE A 178 8.99 2.83 15.12
C ILE A 178 9.09 2.15 13.76
N LEU A 179 8.03 1.51 13.26
CA LEU A 179 8.09 0.82 11.96
C LEU A 179 8.52 1.73 10.80
N LYS A 180 8.05 2.97 10.79
CA LYS A 180 8.38 3.95 9.74
C LYS A 180 9.81 4.48 9.85
N TYR A 181 10.25 4.82 11.06
CA TYR A 181 11.47 5.59 11.27
C TYR A 181 12.65 4.79 11.83
N LEU A 182 12.46 3.51 12.18
CA LEU A 182 13.50 2.62 12.72
C LEU A 182 14.85 2.70 11.97
N PRO A 183 14.93 2.62 10.62
CA PRO A 183 16.22 2.68 9.92
C PRO A 183 16.92 4.04 10.04
N HIS A 184 16.21 5.09 10.44
CA HIS A 184 16.73 6.45 10.63
C HIS A 184 17.10 6.77 12.08
N LEU A 185 16.78 5.88 13.03
CA LEU A 185 17.13 6.07 14.43
C LEU A 185 18.60 5.70 14.68
N TYR A 186 19.34 6.62 15.29
CA TYR A 186 20.71 6.38 15.75
C TYR A 186 20.75 5.81 17.18
N GLU A 187 19.74 6.11 17.97
CA GLU A 187 19.60 5.71 19.37
C GLU A 187 18.16 5.30 19.65
N ARG A 188 17.94 4.61 20.78
CA ARG A 188 16.60 4.26 21.23
C ARG A 188 15.96 5.52 21.82
N PRO A 189 14.78 5.93 21.37
CA PRO A 189 14.10 7.07 21.98
C PRO A 189 13.81 6.86 23.47
N ASP A 190 14.01 7.90 24.29
CA ASP A 190 13.89 7.84 25.75
C ASP A 190 12.47 7.48 26.24
N TRP A 191 11.45 7.74 25.43
CA TRP A 191 10.07 7.39 25.74
C TRP A 191 9.78 5.89 25.64
N ILE A 192 10.73 5.09 25.14
CA ILE A 192 10.63 3.63 25.08
C ILE A 192 10.96 3.03 26.45
N GLN A 193 9.92 2.81 27.23
CA GLN A 193 10.03 2.18 28.56
C GLN A 193 9.57 0.72 28.56
N GLU A 194 8.86 0.31 27.52
CA GLU A 194 8.21 -0.99 27.46
C GLU A 194 9.18 -2.10 27.08
N ARG A 195 9.12 -3.22 27.82
CA ARG A 195 9.95 -4.41 27.55
C ARG A 195 9.81 -4.89 26.10
N ILE A 196 8.58 -4.89 25.58
CA ILE A 196 8.30 -5.41 24.24
C ILE A 196 8.97 -4.58 23.14
N LEU A 197 8.96 -3.25 23.29
CA LEU A 197 9.63 -2.36 22.35
C LEU A 197 11.16 -2.46 22.49
N ASN A 198 11.69 -2.61 23.71
CA ASN A 198 13.12 -2.88 23.88
C ASN A 198 13.57 -4.15 23.16
N ASN A 199 12.79 -5.23 23.25
CA ASN A 199 13.05 -6.47 22.52
C ASN A 199 13.02 -6.24 21.00
N LEU A 200 12.13 -5.37 20.50
CA LEU A 200 12.10 -4.99 19.07
C LEU A 200 13.41 -4.33 18.66
N PHE A 201 13.91 -3.37 19.43
CA PHE A 201 15.20 -2.73 19.14
C PHE A 201 16.38 -3.69 19.22
N ASP A 202 16.37 -4.63 20.18
CA ASP A 202 17.40 -5.68 20.28
C ASP A 202 17.39 -6.60 19.05
N ALA A 203 16.20 -6.99 18.59
CA ALA A 203 16.01 -7.81 17.39
C ALA A 203 16.39 -7.06 16.09
N ALA A 204 16.24 -5.73 16.10
CA ALA A 204 16.51 -4.85 14.98
C ALA A 204 17.98 -4.41 14.86
N GLU A 205 18.78 -4.55 15.91
CA GLU A 205 20.16 -4.06 15.94
C GLU A 205 21.03 -4.82 14.92
N VAL A 206 21.56 -4.10 13.92
CA VAL A 206 22.39 -4.68 12.85
C VAL A 206 23.65 -5.33 13.40
N ALA A 207 24.20 -4.80 14.49
CA ALA A 207 25.38 -5.34 15.16
C ALA A 207 25.14 -6.75 15.74
N ASN A 208 23.88 -7.12 16.01
CA ASN A 208 23.50 -8.45 16.51
C ASN A 208 23.37 -9.48 15.38
N LEU A 209 23.51 -9.09 14.11
CA LEU A 209 23.41 -10.01 12.97
C LEU A 209 24.73 -10.76 12.78
N SER A 210 24.63 -12.08 12.60
CA SER A 210 25.74 -12.88 12.08
C SER A 210 26.14 -12.42 10.67
N ARG A 211 27.32 -12.84 10.20
CA ARG A 211 27.79 -12.49 8.85
C ARG A 211 26.82 -12.94 7.74
N SER A 212 26.20 -14.10 7.90
CA SER A 212 25.22 -14.61 6.93
C SER A 212 23.92 -13.83 6.98
N GLU A 213 23.39 -13.56 8.17
CA GLU A 213 22.19 -12.73 8.37
C GLU A 213 22.37 -11.33 7.80
N ARG A 214 23.52 -10.71 8.08
CA ARG A 214 23.88 -9.40 7.54
C ARG A 214 23.93 -9.41 6.01
N SER A 215 24.47 -10.47 5.40
CA SER A 215 24.49 -10.58 3.94
C SER A 215 23.07 -10.65 3.35
N HIS A 216 22.17 -11.43 3.95
CA HIS A 216 20.77 -11.49 3.50
C HIS A 216 20.05 -10.15 3.70
N TYR A 217 20.32 -9.46 4.82
CA TYR A 217 19.77 -8.13 5.04
C TYR A 217 20.27 -7.12 4.00
N GLU A 218 21.58 -7.10 3.71
CA GLU A 218 22.16 -6.21 2.70
C GLU A 218 21.58 -6.46 1.30
N GLU A 219 21.32 -7.72 0.94
CA GLU A 219 20.65 -8.08 -0.32
C GLU A 219 19.19 -7.62 -0.36
N SER A 220 18.44 -7.85 0.73
CA SER A 220 17.05 -7.42 0.85
C SER A 220 16.92 -5.89 0.80
N LEU A 221 17.82 -5.18 1.48
CA LEU A 221 17.90 -3.72 1.46
C LEU A 221 18.25 -3.18 0.06
N ARG A 222 19.17 -3.85 -0.65
CA ARG A 222 19.50 -3.48 -2.03
C ARG A 222 18.28 -3.64 -2.94
N THR A 223 17.56 -4.75 -2.80
CA THR A 223 16.35 -5.03 -3.59
C THR A 223 15.28 -3.97 -3.37
N TYR A 224 15.05 -3.59 -2.11
CA TYR A 224 14.12 -2.52 -1.76
C TYR A 224 14.52 -1.18 -2.36
N ARG A 225 15.79 -0.76 -2.23
CA ARG A 225 16.28 0.50 -2.82
C ARG A 225 16.22 0.51 -4.36
N ASP A 226 16.50 -0.62 -5.00
CA ASP A 226 16.40 -0.74 -6.47
C ASP A 226 14.94 -0.58 -6.92
N LEU A 227 13.98 -1.10 -6.13
CA LEU A 227 12.55 -0.89 -6.36
C LEU A 227 12.14 0.58 -6.17
N GLU A 228 12.54 1.23 -5.07
CA GLU A 228 12.28 2.66 -4.83
C GLU A 228 12.81 3.55 -5.97
N ASN A 229 14.04 3.29 -6.41
CA ASN A 229 14.65 4.01 -7.54
C ASN A 229 13.85 3.81 -8.84
N THR A 230 13.38 2.59 -9.09
CA THR A 230 12.56 2.26 -10.27
C THR A 230 11.20 2.95 -10.22
N LEU A 231 10.57 3.00 -9.06
CA LEU A 231 9.30 3.71 -8.85
C LEU A 231 9.47 5.20 -9.05
N SER A 232 10.47 5.81 -8.39
CA SER A 232 10.78 7.24 -8.50
C SER A 232 11.03 7.66 -9.95
N TYR A 233 11.82 6.89 -10.70
CA TYR A 233 12.06 7.14 -12.13
C TYR A 233 10.78 7.02 -12.96
N SER A 234 9.92 6.04 -12.65
CA SER A 234 8.65 5.82 -13.35
C SER A 234 7.67 6.97 -13.11
N GLU A 235 7.60 7.49 -11.88
CA GLU A 235 6.81 8.66 -11.50
C GLU A 235 7.30 9.92 -12.20
N GLU A 236 8.61 10.21 -12.16
CA GLU A 236 9.20 11.36 -12.85
C GLU A 236 8.93 11.32 -14.36
N LYS A 237 9.13 10.16 -14.98
CA LYS A 237 8.84 9.96 -16.41
C LYS A 237 7.36 10.11 -16.72
N GLY A 238 6.48 9.64 -15.83
CA GLY A 238 5.03 9.80 -15.92
C GLY A 238 4.62 11.27 -15.88
N LEU A 239 5.16 12.02 -14.92
CA LEU A 239 4.93 13.46 -14.77
C LEU A 239 5.42 14.23 -16.00
N ARG A 240 6.63 13.95 -16.48
CA ARG A 240 7.19 14.60 -17.68
C ARG A 240 6.32 14.38 -18.91
N ARG A 241 5.92 13.13 -19.18
CA ARG A 241 5.00 12.80 -20.28
C ARG A 241 3.64 13.47 -20.12
N GLY A 242 3.14 13.56 -18.89
CA GLY A 242 1.91 14.27 -18.55
C GLY A 242 1.99 15.75 -18.88
N MET A 243 3.08 16.41 -18.48
CA MET A 243 3.35 17.81 -18.80
C MET A 243 3.51 18.05 -20.30
N GLU A 244 4.28 17.22 -21.01
CA GLU A 244 4.47 17.31 -22.47
C GLU A 244 3.11 17.24 -23.20
N LYS A 245 2.30 16.21 -22.91
CA LYS A 245 0.97 16.07 -23.51
C LYS A 245 0.01 17.18 -23.10
N GLY A 246 0.10 17.67 -21.86
CA GLY A 246 -0.71 18.78 -21.37
C GLY A 246 -0.38 20.08 -22.09
N MET A 247 0.91 20.34 -22.31
CA MET A 247 1.40 21.51 -23.04
C MET A 247 1.01 21.47 -24.51
N GLU A 248 1.17 20.32 -25.17
CA GLU A 248 0.74 20.12 -26.57
C GLU A 248 -0.77 20.37 -26.74
N LYS A 249 -1.61 19.71 -25.93
CA LYS A 249 -3.07 19.94 -25.95
C LYS A 249 -3.44 21.38 -25.62
N GLY A 250 -2.73 22.00 -24.68
CA GLY A 250 -2.93 23.40 -24.31
C GLY A 250 -2.59 24.36 -25.45
N MET A 251 -1.50 24.11 -26.17
CA MET A 251 -1.11 24.89 -27.35
C MET A 251 -2.10 24.72 -28.49
N GLU A 252 -2.51 23.49 -28.81
CA GLU A 252 -3.53 23.23 -29.85
C GLU A 252 -4.85 23.92 -29.53
N LYS A 253 -5.32 23.80 -28.28
CA LYS A 253 -6.55 24.47 -27.82
C LYS A 253 -6.40 26.00 -27.89
N GLY A 254 -5.27 26.55 -27.43
CA GLY A 254 -5.03 27.99 -27.49
C GLY A 254 -4.97 28.53 -28.92
N GLN A 255 -4.32 27.81 -29.85
CA GLN A 255 -4.31 28.15 -31.27
C GLN A 255 -5.71 28.11 -31.86
N ARG A 256 -6.48 27.06 -31.57
CA ARG A 256 -7.88 26.91 -31.99
C ARG A 256 -8.75 28.05 -31.47
N ASP A 257 -8.68 28.36 -30.19
CA ASP A 257 -9.45 29.44 -29.56
C ASP A 257 -9.08 30.80 -30.17
N GLN A 258 -7.80 31.02 -30.47
CA GLN A 258 -7.32 32.22 -31.16
C GLN A 258 -7.83 32.31 -32.61
N GLN A 259 -7.85 31.19 -33.35
CA GLN A 259 -8.41 31.13 -34.71
C GLN A 259 -9.91 31.47 -34.69
N LEU A 260 -10.67 30.92 -33.75
CA LEU A 260 -12.10 31.21 -33.59
C LEU A 260 -12.34 32.68 -33.20
N ALA A 261 -11.58 33.22 -32.25
CA ALA A 261 -11.68 34.62 -31.84
C ALA A 261 -11.33 35.58 -32.99
N THR A 262 -10.32 35.24 -33.79
CA THR A 262 -9.93 36.02 -34.97
C THR A 262 -11.02 35.96 -36.05
N ALA A 263 -11.63 34.78 -36.25
CA ALA A 263 -12.73 34.62 -37.20
C ALA A 263 -13.95 35.46 -36.82
N ARG A 264 -14.34 35.48 -35.54
CA ARG A 264 -15.42 36.33 -35.04
C ARG A 264 -15.16 37.82 -35.33
N LYS A 265 -13.97 38.32 -34.99
CA LYS A 265 -13.59 39.72 -35.26
C LYS A 265 -13.55 40.06 -36.76
N ALA A 266 -13.10 39.14 -37.60
CA ALA A 266 -13.08 39.33 -39.05
C ALA A 266 -14.50 39.43 -39.63
N LEU A 267 -15.41 38.56 -39.19
CA LEU A 267 -16.82 38.61 -39.57
C LEU A 267 -17.49 39.91 -39.10
N GLU A 268 -17.24 40.34 -37.86
CA GLU A 268 -17.73 41.63 -37.33
C GLU A 268 -17.23 42.83 -38.14
N ALA A 269 -16.01 42.77 -38.66
CA ALA A 269 -15.43 43.79 -39.53
C ALA A 269 -15.95 43.73 -40.99
N GLY A 270 -16.87 42.81 -41.31
CA GLY A 270 -17.50 42.70 -42.62
C GLY A 270 -16.68 41.95 -43.67
N LEU A 271 -15.65 41.19 -43.27
CA LEU A 271 -14.88 40.35 -44.20
C LEU A 271 -15.73 39.16 -44.66
N SER A 272 -15.56 38.75 -45.93
CA SER A 272 -16.30 37.61 -46.48
C SER A 272 -15.85 36.29 -45.82
N THR A 273 -16.71 35.27 -45.89
CA THR A 273 -16.43 33.93 -45.37
C THR A 273 -15.14 33.33 -45.97
N ALA A 274 -14.93 33.51 -47.28
CA ALA A 274 -13.74 33.02 -47.98
C ALA A 274 -12.45 33.72 -47.51
N ILE A 275 -12.49 35.04 -47.29
CA ILE A 275 -11.33 35.79 -46.79
C ILE A 275 -11.05 35.41 -45.33
N THR A 276 -12.09 35.28 -44.52
CA THR A 276 -11.96 34.86 -43.11
C THR A 276 -11.37 33.45 -42.99
N ALA A 277 -11.80 32.51 -43.84
CA ALA A 277 -11.26 31.15 -43.90
C ALA A 277 -9.76 31.15 -44.22
N THR A 278 -9.37 31.98 -45.18
CA THR A 278 -7.97 32.14 -45.57
C THR A 278 -7.12 32.73 -44.44
N LEU A 279 -7.64 33.70 -43.69
CA LEU A 279 -6.90 34.39 -42.62
C LEU A 279 -6.74 33.54 -41.35
N THR A 280 -7.73 32.72 -41.00
CA THR A 280 -7.72 31.95 -39.74
C THR A 280 -7.32 30.49 -39.93
N GLY A 281 -7.30 30.00 -41.17
CA GLY A 281 -7.05 28.58 -41.46
C GLY A 281 -8.20 27.66 -41.06
N LEU A 282 -9.38 28.21 -40.73
CA LEU A 282 -10.61 27.46 -40.49
C LEU A 282 -11.30 27.13 -41.81
N SER A 283 -12.04 26.02 -41.84
CA SER A 283 -12.88 25.71 -42.98
C SER A 283 -14.07 26.67 -43.10
N GLU A 284 -14.54 26.89 -44.33
CA GLU A 284 -15.74 27.71 -44.57
C GLU A 284 -17.00 27.14 -43.90
N LYS A 285 -17.02 25.85 -43.57
CA LYS A 285 -18.10 25.23 -42.79
C LYS A 285 -18.05 25.74 -41.35
N GLU A 286 -16.90 25.65 -40.70
CA GLU A 286 -16.72 26.13 -39.32
C GLU A 286 -17.01 27.63 -39.18
N ILE A 287 -16.67 28.43 -40.19
CA ILE A 287 -16.98 29.87 -40.20
C ILE A 287 -18.49 30.12 -40.36
N ARG A 288 -19.18 29.34 -41.19
CA ARG A 288 -20.64 29.43 -41.32
C ARG A 288 -21.35 28.99 -40.03
N ASP A 289 -20.83 27.96 -39.37
CA ASP A 289 -21.36 27.51 -38.08
C ASP A 289 -21.19 28.61 -37.01
N LEU A 290 -20.06 29.33 -37.00
CA LEU A 290 -19.84 30.51 -36.15
C LEU A 290 -20.76 31.70 -36.42
N MET A 291 -21.36 31.81 -37.61
CA MET A 291 -22.33 32.86 -37.94
C MET A 291 -23.75 32.52 -37.48
N ASN A 292 -24.01 31.24 -37.19
CA ASN A 292 -25.32 30.73 -36.77
C ASN A 292 -25.42 30.55 -35.24
N ASP A 293 -24.30 30.67 -34.52
CA ASP A 293 -24.17 30.72 -33.05
C ASP A 293 -24.27 32.16 -32.52
#